data_AF-A0A5H2XAF6-F1
#
_entry.id   AF-A0A5H2XAF6-F1
#
_cell.length_a   1.000
_cell.length_b   1.000
_cell.length_c   1.000
_cell.angle_alpha   90.00
_cell.angle_beta   90.00
_cell.angle_gamma   90.00
#
_symmetry.space_group_name_H-M   'P 1'
#
loop_
_entity.id
_entity.type
_entity.pdbx_description
1 polymer ?
#
loop_
_entity_poly.entity_id
_entity_poly.type
_entity_poly.pdbx_seq_one_letter_code
_entity_poly.pdbx_strand_id
1 'polypeptide(L)'
;RTQGSLRNDDNDEENETFTGGIGLLQNGLADFLLGDVSLSWERRKAVEFSFFTLADSGAFATHAPRRLNEAFAIIRPFKRDVWPYLILTVIFSGPIFYAIIAIPYKWHLPCQRRGEVRRLTQRQQQQRDVERADELFFHMTYIKEITGDNEMTRRLLRQQQQQQQQ
;
A
#
# COMPACT_ATOMS: atom_id res chain seq x y z
N ARG A 1 8.80 18.99 -59.51
CA ARG A 1 10.00 19.82 -59.28
C ARG A 1 10.42 20.41 -60.63
N THR A 2 10.26 21.72 -60.82
CA THR A 2 10.52 22.41 -62.11
C THR A 2 12.00 22.73 -62.35
N GLN A 3 12.85 22.55 -61.33
CA GLN A 3 14.27 22.92 -61.36
C GLN A 3 15.15 22.05 -62.25
N GLY A 4 14.67 20.86 -62.67
CA GLY A 4 15.44 19.95 -63.52
C GLY A 4 16.44 19.06 -62.78
N SER A 5 16.80 17.96 -63.43
CA SER A 5 17.81 16.99 -63.00
C SER A 5 19.05 17.09 -63.89
N LEU A 6 20.21 16.75 -63.32
CA LEU A 6 21.42 16.41 -64.07
C LEU A 6 21.08 15.26 -65.02
N ARG A 7 21.53 15.36 -66.26
CA ARG A 7 21.49 14.28 -67.25
C ARG A 7 22.93 13.97 -67.63
N ASN A 8 23.35 12.73 -67.42
CA ASN A 8 24.61 12.22 -67.96
C ASN A 8 24.29 11.70 -69.36
N ASP A 9 24.78 12.39 -70.40
CA ASP A 9 24.88 11.78 -71.71
C ASP A 9 26.28 11.15 -71.80
N ASP A 10 26.34 9.83 -71.98
CA ASP A 10 27.56 9.00 -71.91
C ASP A 10 28.63 9.33 -72.99
N ASN A 11 28.44 10.39 -73.77
CA ASN A 11 29.28 10.73 -74.93
C ASN A 11 30.13 12.01 -74.75
N ASP A 12 29.91 12.82 -73.71
CA ASP A 12 30.68 14.05 -73.48
C ASP A 12 31.09 14.15 -71.99
N GLU A 13 32.32 13.71 -71.66
CA GLU A 13 32.84 13.66 -70.28
C GLU A 13 33.08 15.05 -69.63
N GLU A 14 32.90 16.13 -70.38
CA GLU A 14 33.27 17.49 -69.94
C GLU A 14 32.09 18.44 -69.70
N ASN A 15 30.88 18.15 -70.22
CA ASN A 15 29.73 19.05 -70.13
C ASN A 15 28.51 18.40 -69.48
N GLU A 16 28.36 18.65 -68.19
CA GLU A 16 27.15 18.32 -67.42
C GLU A 16 25.93 19.06 -68.01
N THR A 17 24.97 18.32 -68.59
CA THR A 17 23.74 18.90 -69.15
C THR A 17 22.60 18.77 -68.15
N PHE A 18 21.80 19.84 -68.06
CA PHE A 18 20.64 19.88 -67.16
C PHE A 18 19.32 19.88 -67.94
N THR A 19 18.30 19.27 -67.34
CA THR A 19 16.91 19.33 -67.83
C THR A 19 16.13 20.45 -67.15
N GLY A 20 14.87 20.68 -67.53
CA GLY A 20 13.99 21.63 -66.85
C GLY A 20 14.46 23.08 -66.93
N GLY A 21 14.15 23.87 -65.88
CA GLY A 21 14.45 25.31 -65.88
C GLY A 21 15.94 25.65 -66.01
N ILE A 22 16.83 24.87 -65.39
CA ILE A 22 18.29 25.11 -65.49
C ILE A 22 18.80 24.78 -66.90
N GLY A 23 18.26 23.74 -67.54
CA GLY A 23 18.61 23.41 -68.93
C GLY A 23 18.21 24.50 -69.93
N LEU A 24 17.09 25.19 -69.69
CA LEU A 24 16.66 26.31 -70.53
C LEU A 24 17.62 27.51 -70.42
N LEU A 25 18.16 27.78 -69.22
CA LEU A 25 19.19 28.80 -69.03
C LEU A 25 20.51 28.39 -69.73
N GLN A 26 20.93 27.14 -69.56
CA GLN A 26 22.17 26.63 -70.15
C GLN A 26 22.14 26.70 -71.69
N ASN A 27 20.98 26.42 -72.30
CA ASN A 27 20.80 26.46 -73.75
C ASN A 27 20.48 27.87 -74.30
N GLY A 28 20.44 28.91 -73.45
CA GLY A 28 20.09 30.28 -73.86
C GLY A 28 18.64 30.44 -74.33
N LEU A 29 17.75 29.51 -73.96
CA LEU A 29 16.31 29.59 -74.25
C LEU A 29 15.54 30.40 -73.19
N ALA A 30 16.18 30.70 -72.07
CA ALA A 30 15.69 31.59 -71.02
C ALA A 30 16.82 32.51 -70.56
N ASP A 31 16.49 33.77 -70.28
CA ASP A 31 17.48 34.77 -69.81
C ASP A 31 17.63 34.76 -68.28
N PHE A 32 16.54 34.56 -67.55
CA PHE A 32 16.50 34.54 -66.09
C PHE A 32 15.53 33.49 -65.58
N LEU A 33 15.89 32.85 -64.47
CA LEU A 33 15.03 31.92 -63.75
C LEU A 33 14.79 32.43 -62.33
N LEU A 34 13.55 32.83 -62.05
CA LEU A 34 13.11 33.27 -60.73
C LEU A 34 12.24 32.19 -60.09
N GLY A 35 12.66 31.70 -58.92
CA GLY A 35 11.91 30.71 -58.17
C GLY A 35 12.76 30.08 -57.07
N ASP A 36 12.16 29.11 -56.37
CA ASP A 36 12.88 28.25 -55.45
C ASP A 36 13.84 27.36 -56.24
N VAL A 37 15.14 27.59 -56.09
CA VAL A 37 16.22 26.78 -56.69
C VAL A 37 17.24 26.44 -55.63
N SER A 38 17.48 25.15 -55.43
CA SER A 38 18.53 24.71 -54.51
C SER A 38 19.90 24.85 -55.15
N LEU A 39 20.81 25.50 -54.40
CA LEU A 39 22.20 25.66 -54.77
C LEU A 39 22.93 24.31 -54.59
N SER A 40 23.49 23.79 -55.66
CA SER A 40 24.34 22.59 -55.65
C SER A 40 25.63 22.88 -56.40
N TRP A 41 26.68 22.14 -56.10
CA TRP A 41 27.98 22.29 -56.76
C TRP A 41 27.88 22.10 -58.28
N GLU A 42 27.24 21.03 -58.72
CA GLU A 42 27.09 20.71 -60.15
C GLU A 42 26.31 21.79 -60.90
N ARG A 43 25.29 22.36 -60.27
CA ARG A 43 24.48 23.42 -60.88
C ARG A 43 25.26 24.73 -61.05
N ARG A 44 26.19 25.02 -60.13
CA ARG A 44 27.02 26.23 -60.17
C ARG A 44 28.05 26.19 -61.32
N LYS A 45 28.39 25.00 -61.83
CA LYS A 45 29.25 24.87 -63.01
C LYS A 45 28.52 25.26 -64.30
N ALA A 46 27.21 25.00 -64.39
CA ALA A 46 26.43 25.23 -65.60
C ALA A 46 25.80 26.63 -65.68
N VAL A 47 25.45 27.25 -64.54
CA VAL A 47 24.80 28.57 -64.49
C VAL A 47 25.27 29.39 -63.29
N GLU A 48 25.27 30.71 -63.45
CA GLU A 48 25.60 31.65 -62.37
C GLU A 48 24.36 31.97 -61.51
N PHE A 49 24.57 32.05 -60.20
CA PHE A 49 23.51 32.33 -59.22
C PHE A 49 23.70 33.71 -58.58
N SER A 50 22.60 34.45 -58.42
CA SER A 50 22.56 35.70 -57.65
C SER A 50 22.42 35.44 -56.14
N PHE A 51 22.91 36.37 -55.31
CA PHE A 51 23.09 36.23 -53.85
C PHE A 51 21.81 36.11 -52.98
N PHE A 52 20.62 35.90 -53.55
CA PHE A 52 19.39 35.69 -52.77
C PHE A 52 19.30 34.25 -52.25
N THR A 53 20.28 33.81 -51.46
CA THR A 53 20.26 32.48 -50.85
C THR A 53 19.47 32.56 -49.55
N LEU A 54 18.20 32.16 -49.58
CA LEU A 54 17.51 31.77 -48.36
C LEU A 54 18.15 30.49 -47.85
N ALA A 55 18.57 30.48 -46.59
CA ALA A 55 19.07 29.27 -45.95
C ALA A 55 17.88 28.32 -45.71
N ASP A 56 17.63 27.43 -46.66
CA ASP A 56 16.64 26.37 -46.47
C ASP A 56 17.25 25.20 -45.69
N SER A 57 16.60 24.81 -44.60
CA SER A 57 16.99 23.66 -43.79
C SER A 57 16.04 22.51 -44.10
N GLY A 58 16.57 21.41 -44.64
CA GLY A 58 15.78 20.23 -44.91
C GLY A 58 15.10 19.71 -43.64
N ALA A 59 13.77 19.64 -43.63
CA ALA A 59 13.00 19.11 -42.52
C ALA A 59 12.37 17.76 -42.91
N PHE A 60 12.50 16.78 -42.01
CA PHE A 60 11.74 15.54 -42.14
C PHE A 60 10.33 15.75 -41.57
N ALA A 61 9.33 15.76 -42.46
CA ALA A 61 7.95 15.77 -42.04
C ALA A 61 7.55 14.36 -41.54
N THR A 62 7.50 14.20 -40.22
CA THR A 62 6.99 12.97 -39.58
C THR A 62 5.56 13.17 -39.08
N HIS A 63 4.77 12.10 -39.07
CA HIS A 63 3.43 12.11 -38.50
C HIS A 63 3.45 12.50 -37.01
N ALA A 64 2.55 13.41 -36.59
CA ALA A 64 2.44 13.83 -35.20
C ALA A 64 2.08 12.64 -34.30
N PRO A 65 2.79 12.41 -33.18
CA PRO A 65 2.48 11.28 -32.30
C PRO A 65 1.05 11.42 -31.76
N ARG A 66 0.28 10.34 -31.86
CA ARG A 66 -1.10 10.31 -31.33
C ARG A 66 -1.04 10.54 -29.81
N ARG A 67 -1.85 11.48 -29.31
CA ARG A 67 -1.99 11.73 -27.86
C ARG A 67 -2.48 10.46 -27.18
N LEU A 68 -1.74 9.96 -26.20
CA LEU A 68 -2.19 8.85 -25.36
C LEU A 68 -3.15 9.39 -24.29
N ASN A 69 -4.09 8.56 -23.86
CA ASN A 69 -5.06 8.93 -22.83
C ASN A 69 -4.35 9.21 -21.49
N GLU A 70 -4.43 10.46 -21.05
CA GLU A 70 -3.79 10.97 -19.83
C GLU A 70 -4.32 10.29 -18.57
N ALA A 71 -5.53 9.74 -18.60
CA ALA A 71 -6.12 9.02 -17.46
C ALA A 71 -5.31 7.76 -17.05
N PHE A 72 -4.62 7.12 -18.00
CA PHE A 72 -3.77 5.96 -17.70
C PHE A 72 -2.34 6.34 -17.26
N ALA A 73 -2.01 7.63 -17.26
CA ALA A 73 -0.69 8.10 -16.81
C ALA A 73 -0.43 7.81 -15.32
N ILE A 74 -1.49 7.77 -14.51
CA ILE A 74 -1.40 7.48 -13.06
C ILE A 74 -1.16 5.99 -12.79
N ILE A 75 -1.64 5.10 -13.67
CA ILE A 75 -1.49 3.65 -13.52
C ILE A 75 -0.14 3.16 -14.08
N ARG A 76 0.40 3.84 -15.11
CA ARG A 76 1.66 3.51 -15.79
C ARG A 76 2.92 3.44 -14.88
N PRO A 77 3.12 4.26 -13.83
CA PRO A 77 4.33 4.16 -13.00
C PRO A 77 4.39 2.89 -12.15
N PHE A 78 3.27 2.17 -11.96
CA PHE A 78 3.22 0.97 -11.14
C PHE A 78 3.24 -0.30 -12.00
N LYS A 79 4.03 -1.29 -11.58
CA LYS A 79 4.03 -2.62 -12.21
C LYS A 79 2.64 -3.24 -12.05
N ARG A 80 2.14 -3.91 -13.09
CA ARG A 80 0.83 -4.59 -13.06
C ARG A 80 0.71 -5.58 -11.90
N ASP A 81 1.84 -6.17 -11.50
CA ASP A 81 1.93 -7.16 -10.44
C ASP A 81 1.60 -6.59 -9.05
N VAL A 82 1.66 -5.26 -8.84
CA VAL A 82 1.38 -4.63 -7.53
C VAL A 82 -0.13 -4.57 -7.23
N TRP A 83 -0.95 -4.40 -8.26
CA TRP A 83 -2.40 -4.26 -8.14
C TRP A 83 -3.11 -5.43 -7.45
N PRO A 84 -2.84 -6.72 -7.79
CA PRO A 84 -3.47 -7.83 -7.08
C PRO A 84 -3.10 -7.85 -5.59
N TYR A 85 -1.85 -7.58 -5.24
CA TYR A 85 -1.44 -7.54 -3.83
C TYR A 85 -2.08 -6.36 -3.07
N LEU A 86 -2.24 -5.20 -3.71
CA LEU A 86 -2.89 -4.03 -3.11
C LEU A 86 -4.38 -4.30 -2.86
N ILE A 87 -5.09 -4.89 -3.82
CA ILE A 87 -6.49 -5.28 -3.64
C ILE A 87 -6.61 -6.31 -2.52
N LEU A 88 -5.71 -7.30 -2.49
CA LEU A 88 -5.67 -8.34 -1.47
C LEU A 88 -5.51 -7.73 -0.06
N THR A 89 -4.55 -6.83 0.13
CA THR A 89 -4.28 -6.23 1.44
C THR A 89 -5.44 -5.36 1.92
N VAL A 90 -6.10 -4.61 1.02
CA VAL A 90 -7.29 -3.83 1.35
C VAL A 90 -8.43 -4.74 1.80
N ILE A 91 -8.69 -5.84 1.07
CA ILE A 91 -9.73 -6.81 1.43
C ILE A 91 -9.45 -7.46 2.78
N PHE A 92 -8.21 -7.88 3.06
CA PHE A 92 -7.86 -8.53 4.31
C PHE A 92 -7.75 -7.56 5.50
N SER A 93 -7.40 -6.30 5.27
CA SER A 93 -7.30 -5.32 6.35
C SER A 93 -8.64 -5.14 7.08
N GLY A 94 -9.78 -5.17 6.37
CA GLY A 94 -11.11 -4.99 6.94
C GLY A 94 -11.45 -6.04 8.01
N PRO A 95 -11.45 -7.35 7.66
CA PRO A 95 -11.67 -8.43 8.61
C PRO A 95 -10.65 -8.45 9.76
N ILE A 96 -9.38 -8.12 9.49
CA ILE A 96 -8.34 -8.05 10.53
C ILE A 96 -8.67 -6.94 11.53
N PHE A 97 -8.97 -5.73 11.05
CA PHE A 97 -9.39 -4.62 11.92
C PHE A 97 -10.69 -4.94 12.67
N TYR A 98 -11.66 -5.56 12.01
CA TYR A 98 -12.91 -5.98 12.63
C TYR A 98 -12.65 -7.01 13.74
N ALA A 99 -11.80 -8.00 13.52
CA ALA A 99 -11.43 -8.99 14.52
C ALA A 99 -10.73 -8.33 15.72
N ILE A 100 -9.79 -7.42 15.49
CA ILE A 100 -9.08 -6.70 16.56
C ILE A 100 -10.05 -5.92 17.45
N ILE A 101 -11.11 -5.34 16.90
CA ILE A 101 -12.12 -4.59 17.67
C ILE A 101 -13.15 -5.52 18.32
N ALA A 102 -13.62 -6.54 17.60
CA ALA A 102 -14.68 -7.43 18.06
C ALA A 102 -14.21 -8.41 19.14
N ILE A 103 -12.97 -8.91 19.05
CA ILE A 103 -12.39 -9.86 20.02
C ILE A 103 -12.41 -9.29 21.46
N PRO A 104 -11.84 -8.11 21.78
CA PRO A 104 -11.89 -7.59 23.14
C PRO A 104 -13.32 -7.31 23.60
N TYR A 105 -14.21 -6.84 22.71
CA TYR A 105 -15.63 -6.63 23.03
C TYR A 105 -16.33 -7.93 23.44
N LYS A 106 -16.06 -9.04 22.74
CA LYS A 106 -16.64 -10.35 23.08
C LYS A 106 -15.99 -11.00 24.31
N TRP A 107 -14.72 -10.74 24.57
CA TRP A 107 -13.98 -11.33 25.69
C TRP A 107 -14.19 -10.60 27.03
N HIS A 108 -14.57 -9.32 27.02
CA HIS A 108 -14.89 -8.58 28.24
C HIS A 108 -16.16 -9.13 28.95
N LEU A 109 -17.08 -9.76 28.20
CA LEU A 109 -18.37 -10.22 28.73
C LEU A 109 -18.31 -11.53 29.58
N PRO A 110 -17.56 -12.59 29.23
CA PRO A 110 -17.53 -13.82 30.03
C PRO A 110 -16.53 -13.79 31.21
N CYS A 111 -15.41 -13.07 31.11
CA CYS A 111 -14.38 -13.10 32.16
C CYS A 111 -14.71 -12.18 33.34
N GLN A 112 -15.29 -10.99 33.09
CA GLN A 112 -15.74 -10.08 34.15
C GLN A 112 -16.90 -10.68 34.95
N ARG A 113 -17.88 -11.28 34.26
CA ARG A 113 -19.04 -11.92 34.92
C ARG A 113 -18.66 -13.16 35.73
N ARG A 114 -17.68 -13.96 35.30
CA ARG A 114 -17.21 -15.16 36.04
C ARG A 114 -16.37 -14.79 37.27
N GLY A 115 -15.58 -13.72 37.19
CA GLY A 115 -14.82 -13.20 38.32
C GLY A 115 -15.70 -12.55 39.39
N GLU A 116 -16.73 -11.81 38.99
CA GLU A 116 -17.64 -11.12 39.91
C GLU A 116 -18.59 -12.07 40.64
N VAL A 117 -19.19 -13.05 39.95
CA VAL A 117 -20.06 -14.06 40.57
C VAL A 117 -19.29 -14.88 41.62
N ARG A 118 -18.05 -15.31 41.32
CA ARG A 118 -17.22 -16.02 42.31
C ARG A 118 -16.93 -15.18 43.55
N ARG A 119 -16.68 -13.87 43.41
CA ARG A 119 -16.43 -12.98 44.56
C ARG A 119 -17.69 -12.76 45.41
N LEU A 120 -18.87 -12.64 44.78
CA LEU A 120 -20.14 -12.48 45.49
C LEU A 120 -20.52 -13.76 46.25
N THR A 121 -20.41 -14.93 45.61
CA THR A 121 -20.66 -16.22 46.27
C THR A 121 -19.67 -16.45 47.41
N GLN A 122 -18.39 -16.13 47.22
CA GLN A 122 -17.37 -16.26 48.26
C GLN A 122 -17.62 -15.35 49.45
N ARG A 123 -18.06 -14.10 49.24
CA ARG A 123 -18.45 -13.18 50.33
C ARG A 123 -19.66 -13.71 51.11
N GLN A 124 -20.70 -14.18 50.42
CA GLN A 124 -21.88 -14.76 51.08
C GLN A 124 -21.53 -16.00 51.91
N GLN A 125 -20.66 -16.85 51.38
CA GLN A 125 -20.27 -18.08 52.05
C GLN A 125 -19.42 -17.78 53.28
N GLN A 126 -18.45 -16.87 53.15
CA GLN A 126 -17.64 -16.40 54.27
C GLN A 126 -18.48 -15.73 55.36
N GLN A 127 -19.51 -14.96 55.00
CA GLN A 127 -20.39 -14.33 55.98
C GLN A 127 -21.21 -15.37 56.76
N ARG A 128 -21.72 -16.42 56.10
CA ARG A 128 -22.40 -17.53 56.77
C ARG A 128 -21.48 -18.36 57.66
N ASP A 129 -20.22 -18.53 57.27
CA ASP A 129 -19.25 -19.29 58.06
C ASP A 129 -18.82 -18.51 59.30
N VAL A 130 -18.73 -17.18 59.24
CA VAL A 130 -18.50 -16.30 60.41
C VAL A 130 -19.68 -16.34 61.37
N GLU A 131 -20.93 -16.19 60.89
CA GLU A 131 -22.12 -16.30 61.75
C GLU A 131 -22.22 -17.65 62.47
N ARG A 132 -21.94 -18.75 61.75
CA ARG A 132 -21.95 -20.09 62.34
C ARG A 132 -20.82 -20.31 63.34
N ALA A 133 -19.64 -19.74 63.08
CA ALA A 133 -18.52 -19.82 64.01
C ALA A 133 -18.78 -19.02 65.29
N ASP A 134 -19.37 -17.83 65.18
CA ASP A 134 -19.78 -17.02 66.32
C ASP A 134 -20.84 -17.75 67.15
N GLU A 135 -21.86 -18.34 66.50
CA GLU A 135 -22.90 -19.12 67.19
C GLU A 135 -22.30 -20.30 67.97
N LEU A 136 -21.39 -21.07 67.36
CA LEU A 136 -20.67 -22.16 68.02
C LEU A 136 -19.78 -21.67 69.17
N PHE A 137 -19.14 -20.51 69.01
CA PHE A 137 -18.30 -19.91 70.05
C PHE A 137 -19.13 -19.48 71.25
N PHE A 138 -20.27 -18.82 71.04
CA PHE A 138 -21.21 -18.48 72.10
C PHE A 138 -21.73 -19.73 72.79
N HIS A 139 -22.10 -20.76 72.03
CA HIS A 139 -22.62 -22.01 72.59
C HIS A 139 -21.56 -22.75 73.43
N MET A 140 -20.31 -22.79 72.97
CA MET A 140 -19.18 -23.36 73.70
C MET A 140 -18.88 -22.59 74.99
N THR A 141 -18.90 -21.26 74.93
CA THR A 141 -18.63 -20.38 76.08
C THR A 141 -19.73 -20.51 77.12
N TYR A 142 -21.00 -20.53 76.69
CA TYR A 142 -22.15 -20.73 77.56
C TYR A 142 -22.11 -22.09 78.28
N ILE A 143 -21.78 -23.17 77.57
CA ILE A 143 -21.62 -24.50 78.18
C ILE A 143 -20.50 -24.48 79.23
N LYS A 144 -19.36 -23.84 78.93
CA LYS A 144 -18.26 -23.69 79.89
C LYS A 144 -18.65 -22.87 81.11
N GLU A 145 -19.43 -21.80 80.93
CA GLU A 145 -19.90 -20.93 82.01
C GLU A 145 -20.82 -21.70 82.98
N ILE A 146 -21.82 -22.41 82.47
CA ILE A 146 -22.77 -23.17 83.32
C ILE A 146 -22.10 -24.35 84.00
N THR A 147 -21.13 -24.97 83.32
CA THR A 147 -20.43 -26.14 83.87
C THR A 147 -19.37 -25.75 84.91
N GLY A 148 -19.17 -24.43 85.16
CA GLY A 148 -18.45 -23.83 86.28
C GLY A 148 -17.27 -24.67 86.78
N ASP A 149 -16.09 -24.48 86.18
CA ASP A 149 -14.86 -25.29 86.30
C ASP A 149 -14.87 -26.25 87.50
N ASN A 150 -15.47 -27.43 87.25
CA ASN A 150 -15.87 -28.32 88.33
C ASN A 150 -14.68 -29.20 88.73
N GLU A 151 -13.69 -28.56 89.36
CA GLU A 151 -12.56 -29.26 90.00
C GLU A 151 -13.05 -30.35 90.96
N MET A 152 -14.23 -30.16 91.58
CA MET A 152 -14.84 -31.13 92.48
C MET A 152 -15.22 -32.43 91.74
N THR A 153 -15.75 -32.37 90.52
CA THR A 153 -16.05 -33.56 89.71
C THR A 153 -14.78 -34.32 89.31
N ARG A 154 -13.69 -33.59 89.02
CA ARG A 154 -12.38 -34.22 88.76
C ARG A 154 -11.81 -34.90 90.01
N ARG A 155 -12.03 -34.31 91.20
CA ARG A 155 -11.63 -34.92 92.48
C ARG A 155 -12.48 -36.15 92.81
N LEU A 156 -13.78 -36.12 92.53
CA LEU A 156 -14.70 -37.26 92.71
C LEU A 156 -14.36 -38.42 91.77
N LEU A 157 -14.06 -38.15 90.50
CA LEU A 157 -13.60 -39.17 89.55
C LEU A 157 -12.28 -39.82 89.98
N ARG A 158 -11.34 -39.05 90.56
CA ARG A 158 -10.11 -39.61 91.13
C ARG A 158 -10.37 -40.47 92.38
N GLN A 159 -11.30 -40.06 93.25
CA GLN A 159 -11.68 -40.85 94.43
C GLN A 159 -12.35 -42.17 94.06
N GLN A 160 -13.20 -42.18 93.03
CA GLN A 160 -13.87 -43.39 92.55
C GLN A 160 -12.89 -44.41 91.93
N GLN A 161 -11.82 -43.93 91.27
CA GLN A 161 -10.74 -44.79 90.77
C GLN A 161 -9.90 -45.42 91.89
N GLN A 162 -9.73 -44.72 93.03
CA GLN A 162 -8.99 -45.27 94.17
C GLN A 162 -9.77 -46.36 94.92
N GLN A 163 -11.11 -46.33 94.92
CA GLN A 163 -11.94 -47.37 95.53
C GLN A 163 -12.03 -48.66 94.69
N GLN A 164 -11.67 -48.64 93.41
CA GLN A 164 -11.64 -49.86 92.57
C GLN A 164 -10.30 -50.61 92.63
N GLN A 165 -9.32 -50.12 93.39
CA GLN A 165 -7.99 -50.76 93.55
C GLN A 165 -7.74 -51.31 94.98
N GLN A 166 -8.76 -51.37 95.84
CA GLN A 166 -8.72 -52.11 97.11
C GLN A 166 -9.66 -53.30 97.08
#